data_AF-A0A8H9FRZ5-F1
#
_entry.id   AF-A0A8H9FRZ5-F1
#
_cell.length_a   1.000
_cell.length_b   1.000
_cell.length_c   1.000
_cell.angle_alpha   90.00
_cell.angle_beta   90.00
_cell.angle_gamma   90.00
#
_symmetry.space_group_name_H-M   'P 1'
#
loop_
_entity.id
_entity.type
_entity.pdbx_description
1 polymer ?
#
loop_
_entity_poly.entity_id
_entity_poly.type
_entity_poly.pdbx_seq_one_letter_code
_entity_poly.pdbx_strand_id
1 'polypeptide(L)'
;MAGNPERMPSAHLLESRPERPLVSVVDMPRLRTPATLLSGCALALALTACGSGSPDDSGSAPASTSTDRTSPSASPEPSNSGIVPDNTWASVFKKALPPLADRSDAEVAAAARKVCTTFEASPDEATARAILADLGTTLTLDATQRQLFASGAVTHFCTGRTGAWTQASMR
;
A
#
# COMPACT_ATOMS: atom_id res chain seq x y z
N MET A 1 68.78 16.46 -25.45
CA MET A 1 69.16 15.81 -26.73
C MET A 1 68.49 14.44 -26.72
N ALA A 2 67.31 14.34 -27.35
CA ALA A 2 67.11 13.85 -28.72
C ALA A 2 66.87 12.32 -28.67
N GLY A 3 65.83 11.73 -29.26
CA GLY A 3 64.74 12.22 -30.09
C GLY A 3 63.83 11.05 -30.43
N ASN A 4 62.58 11.33 -30.76
CA ASN A 4 61.70 10.41 -31.49
C ASN A 4 62.13 10.38 -32.97
N PRO A 5 61.97 9.27 -33.70
CA PRO A 5 61.09 9.40 -34.86
C PRO A 5 60.24 8.17 -35.23
N GLU A 6 59.13 8.53 -35.85
CA GLU A 6 58.08 7.82 -36.56
C GLU A 6 58.49 6.68 -37.53
N ARG A 7 57.61 5.67 -37.68
CA ARG A 7 57.12 5.21 -38.99
C ARG A 7 55.87 4.31 -38.90
N MET A 8 54.72 4.83 -39.34
CA MET A 8 53.60 4.11 -39.98
C MET A 8 54.03 3.68 -41.42
N PRO A 9 53.35 2.79 -42.22
CA PRO A 9 51.88 2.71 -42.37
C PRO A 9 51.23 1.34 -42.77
N SER A 10 49.89 1.36 -42.72
CA SER A 10 48.88 0.70 -43.59
C SER A 10 48.96 -0.79 -43.92
N ALA A 11 47.94 -1.53 -43.46
CA ALA A 11 47.17 -2.41 -44.32
C ALA A 11 45.71 -2.46 -43.85
N HIS A 12 44.83 -1.80 -44.61
CA HIS A 12 43.41 -2.12 -44.69
C HIS A 12 43.25 -3.60 -45.05
N LEU A 13 42.25 -4.27 -44.48
CA LEU A 13 41.37 -5.22 -45.17
C LEU A 13 40.30 -5.71 -44.18
N LEU A 14 39.03 -5.44 -44.53
CA LEU A 14 37.86 -6.32 -44.35
C LEU A 14 37.49 -6.69 -42.89
N GLU A 15 36.24 -6.74 -42.44
CA GLU A 15 34.93 -6.76 -43.07
C GLU A 15 33.91 -6.72 -41.91
N SER A 16 32.80 -6.04 -42.13
CA SER A 16 31.46 -6.38 -41.63
C SER A 16 31.19 -6.58 -40.13
N ARG A 17 30.34 -5.66 -39.64
CA ARG A 17 29.32 -5.79 -38.59
C ARG A 17 28.98 -7.23 -38.15
N PRO A 18 28.90 -7.51 -36.84
CA PRO A 18 28.02 -8.56 -36.35
C PRO A 18 26.58 -8.01 -36.26
N GLU A 19 25.77 -8.37 -37.25
CA GLU A 19 24.31 -8.33 -37.16
C GLU A 19 23.82 -9.28 -36.06
N ARG A 20 22.75 -8.86 -35.39
CA ARG A 20 22.01 -9.63 -34.39
C ARG A 20 21.45 -10.92 -34.99
N PRO A 21 21.59 -12.08 -34.32
CA PRO A 21 20.67 -13.19 -34.54
C PRO A 21 19.46 -13.06 -33.61
N LEU A 22 18.28 -12.94 -34.22
CA LEU A 22 16.98 -13.20 -33.61
C LEU A 22 16.94 -14.65 -33.11
N VAL A 23 16.93 -14.85 -31.79
CA VAL A 23 16.57 -16.15 -31.21
C VAL A 23 15.05 -16.18 -31.06
N SER A 24 14.40 -16.74 -32.08
CA SER A 24 13.03 -17.24 -31.99
C SER A 24 13.09 -18.65 -31.40
N VAL A 25 12.73 -18.79 -30.13
CA VAL A 25 12.34 -20.08 -29.54
C VAL A 25 11.05 -19.82 -28.78
N VAL A 26 9.93 -19.95 -29.50
CA VAL A 26 8.65 -20.27 -28.87
C VAL A 26 8.71 -21.76 -28.58
N ASP A 27 9.13 -22.12 -27.37
CA ASP A 27 8.82 -23.44 -26.81
C ASP A 27 7.60 -23.27 -25.92
N MET A 28 6.52 -23.90 -26.34
CA MET A 28 5.22 -23.86 -25.69
C MET A 28 5.04 -25.16 -24.89
N PRO A 29 5.28 -25.19 -23.57
CA PRO A 29 4.85 -26.31 -22.77
C PRO A 29 3.35 -26.21 -22.53
N ARG A 30 2.62 -26.97 -23.37
CA ARG A 30 1.30 -27.59 -23.16
C ARG A 30 0.52 -27.12 -21.92
N LEU A 31 -0.62 -26.47 -22.20
CA LEU A 31 -1.75 -26.39 -21.28
C LEU A 31 -2.11 -27.80 -20.75
N ARG A 32 -1.92 -27.98 -19.44
CA ARG A 32 -2.73 -28.87 -18.61
C ARG A 32 -3.20 -28.06 -17.41
N THR A 33 -4.36 -27.43 -17.54
CA THR A 33 -5.26 -27.11 -16.41
C THR A 33 -5.66 -28.44 -15.75
N PRO A 34 -5.87 -28.51 -14.41
CA PRO A 34 -6.90 -27.72 -13.72
C PRO A 34 -6.54 -27.23 -12.29
N ALA A 35 -7.41 -26.39 -11.73
CA ALA A 35 -7.48 -25.94 -10.32
C ALA A 35 -6.39 -24.94 -9.89
N THR A 36 -6.67 -23.73 -9.40
CA THR A 36 -7.83 -23.23 -8.66
C THR A 36 -7.87 -21.71 -8.82
N LEU A 37 -8.65 -21.21 -9.77
CA LEU A 37 -9.06 -19.81 -9.84
C LEU A 37 -10.15 -19.58 -8.79
N LEU A 38 -9.82 -19.47 -7.51
CA LEU A 38 -10.78 -19.11 -6.47
C LEU A 38 -10.04 -18.58 -5.23
N SER A 39 -9.85 -17.26 -5.17
CA SER A 39 -10.00 -16.45 -3.94
C SER A 39 -9.67 -14.99 -4.26
N GLY A 40 -10.44 -14.42 -5.20
CA GLY A 40 -10.41 -13.01 -5.52
C GLY A 40 -11.84 -12.48 -5.54
N CYS A 41 -12.07 -11.39 -4.81
CA CYS A 41 -13.27 -10.54 -4.82
C CYS A 41 -14.50 -11.04 -4.05
N ALA A 42 -14.44 -11.03 -2.72
CA ALA A 42 -15.63 -10.86 -1.88
C ALA A 42 -15.30 -10.14 -0.56
N LEU A 43 -14.87 -8.88 -0.64
CA LEU A 43 -15.12 -7.87 0.40
C LEU A 43 -16.08 -6.84 -0.19
N ALA A 44 -17.21 -7.33 -0.69
CA ALA A 44 -18.34 -6.48 -1.05
C ALA A 44 -19.10 -6.13 0.23
N LEU A 45 -18.87 -4.92 0.73
CA LEU A 45 -19.87 -4.06 1.37
C LEU A 45 -20.86 -4.76 2.32
N ALA A 46 -20.38 -5.27 3.46
CA ALA A 46 -21.23 -5.53 4.63
C ALA A 46 -21.34 -4.29 5.54
N LEU A 47 -21.57 -3.12 4.94
CA LEU A 47 -22.09 -1.92 5.61
C LEU A 47 -23.60 -1.77 5.29
N THR A 48 -24.31 -2.89 5.20
CA THR A 48 -25.76 -2.87 5.34
C THR A 48 -26.06 -2.43 6.75
N ALA A 49 -26.39 -1.15 6.87
CA ALA A 49 -26.96 -0.54 8.05
C ALA A 49 -27.97 -1.49 8.69
N CYS A 50 -27.64 -1.95 9.89
CA CYS A 50 -28.61 -2.44 10.85
C CYS A 50 -29.44 -1.21 11.25
N GLY A 51 -30.63 -1.07 10.67
CA GLY A 51 -31.47 0.09 10.93
C GLY A 51 -32.72 0.14 10.07
N SER A 52 -33.51 -0.92 10.04
CA SER A 52 -34.89 -0.85 9.56
C SER A 52 -35.74 -1.83 10.37
N GLY A 53 -36.07 -1.40 11.58
CA GLY A 53 -37.22 -1.87 12.34
C GLY A 53 -38.31 -0.79 12.26
N SER A 54 -39.45 -1.18 11.69
CA SER A 54 -40.72 -0.47 11.40
C SER A 54 -41.48 0.02 12.66
N PRO A 55 -42.78 0.45 12.62
CA PRO A 55 -43.69 0.98 11.56
C PRO A 55 -44.47 2.26 12.00
N ASP A 56 -45.40 2.76 11.15
CA ASP A 56 -46.64 3.58 11.36
C ASP A 56 -46.71 4.68 12.48
N ASP A 57 -47.37 5.84 12.34
CA ASP A 57 -48.71 6.15 11.84
C ASP A 57 -48.88 7.69 11.65
N SER A 58 -49.99 8.09 11.05
CA SER A 58 -50.45 9.42 10.64
C SER A 58 -50.75 10.40 11.79
N GLY A 59 -50.70 11.72 11.52
CA GLY A 59 -51.43 12.71 12.34
C GLY A 59 -50.96 14.17 12.28
N SER A 60 -51.75 14.99 11.59
CA SER A 60 -52.17 16.39 11.88
C SER A 60 -51.24 17.42 12.56
N ALA A 61 -51.17 18.62 11.94
CA ALA A 61 -50.61 19.90 12.44
C ALA A 61 -51.40 20.50 13.65
N PRO A 62 -51.12 21.72 14.22
CA PRO A 62 -50.02 22.71 14.05
C PRO A 62 -49.43 23.31 15.39
N ALA A 63 -48.46 24.24 15.24
CA ALA A 63 -48.08 25.40 16.09
C ALA A 63 -47.32 25.26 17.45
N SER A 64 -46.20 26.02 17.50
CA SER A 64 -45.58 26.77 18.61
C SER A 64 -45.08 26.06 19.88
N THR A 65 -43.76 26.12 20.13
CA THR A 65 -43.10 26.87 21.23
C THR A 65 -41.64 26.43 21.43
N SER A 66 -40.79 27.37 21.82
CA SER A 66 -39.34 27.25 22.03
C SER A 66 -38.91 26.10 22.93
N THR A 67 -37.81 25.45 22.58
CA THR A 67 -36.92 24.84 23.57
C THR A 67 -35.47 24.94 23.09
N ASP A 68 -34.67 25.63 23.89
CA ASP A 68 -33.22 25.60 23.90
C ASP A 68 -32.76 24.13 23.96
N ARG A 69 -32.10 23.66 22.91
CA ARG A 69 -31.47 22.34 22.88
C ARG A 69 -30.29 22.41 21.93
N THR A 70 -29.11 22.53 22.54
CA THR A 70 -27.80 22.04 22.10
C THR A 70 -27.73 21.69 20.61
N SER A 71 -27.04 22.54 19.83
CA SER A 71 -26.69 22.27 18.44
C SER A 71 -26.33 20.79 18.26
N PRO A 72 -26.93 20.07 17.30
CA PRO A 72 -26.44 18.75 16.98
C PRO A 72 -24.98 18.91 16.59
N SER A 73 -24.13 18.19 17.31
CA SER A 73 -22.73 17.96 16.95
C SER A 73 -22.67 17.76 15.45
N ALA A 74 -22.14 18.75 14.74
CA ALA A 74 -21.91 18.64 13.31
C ALA A 74 -20.91 17.51 13.14
N SER A 75 -21.40 16.30 12.86
CA SER A 75 -20.61 15.27 12.25
C SER A 75 -19.94 15.93 11.06
N PRO A 76 -18.60 16.04 11.01
CA PRO A 76 -17.96 16.64 9.86
C PRO A 76 -18.44 15.85 8.63
N GLU A 77 -18.98 16.58 7.66
CA GLU A 77 -19.28 16.03 6.35
C GLU A 77 -18.04 15.25 5.87
N PRO A 78 -18.21 14.07 5.26
CA PRO A 78 -17.09 13.38 4.62
C PRO A 78 -16.61 14.26 3.46
N SER A 79 -15.60 15.09 3.76
CA SER A 79 -14.82 15.75 2.72
C SER A 79 -14.16 14.65 1.92
N ASN A 80 -14.70 14.39 0.73
CA ASN A 80 -14.09 13.57 -0.32
C ASN A 80 -12.86 14.29 -0.92
N SER A 81 -11.99 14.80 -0.06
CA SER A 81 -10.73 15.45 -0.42
C SER A 81 -9.60 14.42 -0.42
N GLY A 82 -9.83 13.25 -1.03
CA GLY A 82 -8.83 12.27 -1.51
C GLY A 82 -7.76 11.70 -0.55
N ILE A 83 -7.58 12.25 0.65
CA ILE A 83 -6.52 11.93 1.60
C ILE A 83 -7.19 11.57 2.91
N VAL A 84 -7.07 10.31 3.31
CA VAL A 84 -7.55 9.84 4.61
C VAL A 84 -6.71 10.51 5.71
N PRO A 85 -7.31 11.20 6.69
CA PRO A 85 -6.55 11.74 7.81
C PRO A 85 -5.81 10.64 8.57
N ASP A 86 -4.60 10.92 9.07
CA ASP A 86 -3.77 9.95 9.80
C ASP A 86 -4.49 9.25 10.95
N ASN A 87 -5.26 10.01 11.73
CA ASN A 87 -6.04 9.48 12.85
C ASN A 87 -7.15 8.54 12.36
N THR A 88 -7.82 8.89 11.25
CA THR A 88 -8.82 8.01 10.61
C THR A 88 -8.16 6.73 10.10
N TRP A 89 -7.02 6.84 9.43
CA TRP A 89 -6.25 5.68 8.97
C TRP A 89 -5.82 4.79 10.14
N ALA A 90 -5.25 5.37 11.20
CA ALA A 90 -4.82 4.67 12.40
C ALA A 90 -6.01 3.99 13.10
N SER A 91 -7.13 4.69 13.26
CA SER A 91 -8.37 4.15 13.81
C SER A 91 -8.90 2.93 13.04
N VAL A 92 -8.77 2.90 11.70
CA VAL A 92 -9.12 1.73 10.90
C VAL A 92 -8.17 0.55 11.20
N PHE A 93 -6.86 0.79 11.23
CA PHE A 93 -5.88 -0.25 11.53
C PHE A 93 -6.02 -0.80 12.95
N LYS A 94 -6.38 0.04 13.93
CA LYS A 94 -6.67 -0.40 15.30
C LYS A 94 -7.86 -1.35 15.40
N LYS A 95 -8.88 -1.14 14.55
CA LYS A 95 -10.04 -2.06 14.46
C LYS A 95 -9.68 -3.37 13.75
N ALA A 96 -8.79 -3.31 12.76
CA ALA A 96 -8.40 -4.47 11.95
C ALA A 96 -7.32 -5.35 12.62
N LEU A 97 -6.47 -4.75 13.45
CA LEU A 97 -5.32 -5.41 14.08
C LEU A 97 -5.48 -5.36 15.60
N PRO A 98 -5.98 -6.43 16.25
CA PRO A 98 -6.26 -6.44 17.69
C PRO A 98 -5.11 -5.96 18.60
N PRO A 99 -3.82 -6.26 18.33
CA PRO A 99 -2.72 -5.77 19.17
C PRO A 99 -2.57 -4.24 19.21
N LEU A 100 -3.23 -3.52 18.31
CA LEU A 100 -3.19 -2.05 18.25
C LEU A 100 -4.35 -1.38 19.00
N ALA A 101 -5.35 -2.12 19.47
CA ALA A 101 -6.60 -1.55 19.99
C ALA A 101 -6.37 -0.50 21.09
N ASP A 102 -5.45 -0.79 22.02
CA ASP A 102 -5.14 0.07 23.17
C ASP A 102 -4.04 1.12 22.89
N ARG A 103 -3.47 1.13 21.67
CA ARG A 103 -2.47 2.13 21.26
C ARG A 103 -3.15 3.44 20.88
N SER A 104 -2.48 4.56 21.10
CA SER A 104 -3.00 5.85 20.63
C SER A 104 -2.92 5.95 19.10
N ASP A 105 -3.85 6.69 18.48
CA ASP A 105 -3.84 6.90 17.03
C ASP A 105 -2.53 7.58 16.58
N ALA A 106 -1.97 8.45 17.43
CA ALA A 106 -0.70 9.12 17.20
C ALA A 106 0.48 8.14 17.16
N GLU A 107 0.54 7.17 18.08
CA GLU A 107 1.59 6.14 18.07
C GLU A 107 1.49 5.24 16.83
N VAL A 108 0.27 4.85 16.46
CA VAL A 108 0.02 4.01 15.28
C VAL A 108 0.40 4.75 13.99
N ALA A 109 0.02 6.02 13.85
CA ALA A 109 0.41 6.85 12.71
C ALA A 109 1.92 7.12 12.68
N ALA A 110 2.56 7.35 13.83
CA ALA A 110 4.01 7.54 13.92
C ALA A 110 4.78 6.29 13.49
N ALA A 111 4.33 5.10 13.92
CA ALA A 111 4.92 3.83 13.47
C ALA A 111 4.77 3.64 11.96
N ALA A 112 3.60 3.97 11.39
CA ALA A 112 3.38 3.90 9.95
C ALA A 112 4.24 4.90 9.16
N ARG A 113 4.45 6.11 9.67
CA ARG A 113 5.39 7.08 9.09
C ARG A 113 6.83 6.57 9.15
N LYS A 114 7.24 5.92 10.26
CA LYS A 114 8.56 5.29 10.39
C LYS A 114 8.77 4.18 9.35
N VAL A 115 7.76 3.35 9.09
CA VAL A 115 7.82 2.36 7.99
C VAL A 115 8.19 3.06 6.70
N CYS A 116 7.53 4.19 6.41
CA CYS A 116 7.77 4.90 5.18
C CYS A 116 9.18 5.49 5.08
N THR A 117 9.58 6.28 6.08
CA THR A 117 10.88 6.94 6.08
C THR A 117 12.03 5.94 6.07
N THR A 118 11.87 4.81 6.74
CA THR A 118 12.86 3.73 6.74
C THR A 118 12.99 3.09 5.36
N PHE A 119 11.87 2.81 4.71
CA PHE A 119 11.89 2.17 3.38
C PHE A 119 12.39 3.13 2.28
N GLU A 120 12.03 4.42 2.35
CA GLU A 120 12.50 5.41 1.38
C GLU A 120 14.01 5.64 1.43
N ALA A 121 14.62 5.48 2.60
CA ALA A 121 16.07 5.57 2.76
C ALA A 121 16.81 4.44 2.02
N SER A 122 16.22 3.25 1.93
CA SER A 122 16.79 2.08 1.23
C SER A 122 15.69 1.11 0.80
N PRO A 123 15.12 1.24 -0.41
CA PRO A 123 13.94 0.49 -0.82
C PRO A 123 14.28 -0.92 -1.34
N ASP A 124 14.85 -1.75 -0.46
CA ASP A 124 15.32 -3.10 -0.76
C ASP A 124 14.72 -4.18 0.18
N GLU A 125 15.01 -5.44 -0.14
CA GLU A 125 14.54 -6.63 0.57
C GLU A 125 15.05 -6.70 2.02
N ALA A 126 16.30 -6.29 2.26
CA ALA A 126 16.88 -6.29 3.60
C ALA A 126 16.14 -5.29 4.51
N THR A 127 15.84 -4.10 3.97
CA THR A 127 15.11 -3.05 4.66
C THR A 127 13.66 -3.44 4.88
N ALA A 128 12.99 -4.03 3.90
CA ALA A 128 11.63 -4.55 4.07
C ALA A 128 11.56 -5.60 5.19
N ARG A 129 12.51 -6.55 5.24
CA ARG A 129 12.58 -7.54 6.32
C ARG A 129 12.87 -6.90 7.68
N ALA A 130 13.75 -5.92 7.75
CA ALA A 130 14.04 -5.18 8.98
C ALA A 130 12.79 -4.43 9.50
N ILE A 131 12.04 -3.78 8.60
CA ILE A 131 10.77 -3.12 8.93
C ILE A 131 9.76 -4.13 9.50
N LEU A 132 9.57 -5.26 8.83
CA LEU A 132 8.62 -6.28 9.29
C LEU A 132 9.05 -6.85 10.66
N ALA A 133 10.33 -7.09 10.87
CA ALA A 133 10.86 -7.54 12.16
C ALA A 133 10.62 -6.50 13.28
N ASP A 134 10.89 -5.22 13.02
CA ASP A 134 10.66 -4.11 13.96
C ASP A 134 9.18 -3.97 14.33
N LEU A 135 8.25 -4.11 13.38
CA LEU A 135 6.82 -4.10 13.67
C LEU A 135 6.40 -5.28 14.57
N GLY A 136 7.08 -6.41 14.43
CA GLY A 136 6.89 -7.58 15.27
C GLY A 136 7.28 -7.38 16.73
N THR A 137 8.27 -6.54 16.98
CA THR A 137 8.77 -6.26 18.33
C THR A 137 8.09 -5.04 18.94
N THR A 138 7.92 -3.97 18.17
CA THR A 138 7.40 -2.67 18.65
C THR A 138 5.89 -2.66 18.82
N LEU A 139 5.17 -3.24 17.86
CA LEU A 139 3.71 -3.29 17.82
C LEU A 139 3.15 -4.69 18.13
N THR A 140 4.03 -5.66 18.42
CA THR A 140 3.64 -7.04 18.76
C THR A 140 2.74 -7.71 17.72
N LEU A 141 2.88 -7.29 16.46
CA LEU A 141 2.12 -7.85 15.35
C LEU A 141 2.64 -9.24 14.98
N ASP A 142 1.79 -10.15 14.53
CA ASP A 142 2.21 -11.42 13.92
C ASP A 142 2.70 -11.21 12.47
N ALA A 143 3.19 -12.27 11.81
CA ALA A 143 3.72 -12.19 10.45
C ALA A 143 2.74 -11.58 9.44
N THR A 144 1.47 -11.99 9.49
CA THR A 144 0.43 -11.51 8.58
C THR A 144 0.07 -10.06 8.90
N GLN A 145 -0.09 -9.74 10.19
CA GLN A 145 -0.41 -8.41 10.65
C GLN A 145 0.68 -7.39 10.34
N ARG A 146 1.98 -7.77 10.46
CA ARG A 146 3.11 -6.92 10.05
C ARG A 146 3.02 -6.58 8.57
N GLN A 147 2.73 -7.57 7.72
CA GLN A 147 2.65 -7.36 6.27
C GLN A 147 1.47 -6.44 5.91
N LEU A 148 0.30 -6.64 6.53
CA LEU A 148 -0.87 -5.79 6.34
C LEU A 148 -0.60 -4.35 6.79
N PHE A 149 -0.03 -4.19 7.98
CA PHE A 149 0.30 -2.88 8.54
C PHE A 149 1.32 -2.15 7.69
N ALA A 150 2.44 -2.79 7.35
CA ALA A 150 3.50 -2.17 6.57
C ALA A 150 3.03 -1.82 5.14
N SER A 151 2.26 -2.69 4.49
CA SER A 151 1.72 -2.42 3.15
C SER A 151 0.71 -1.27 3.17
N GLY A 152 -0.14 -1.22 4.20
CA GLY A 152 -1.03 -0.09 4.43
C GLY A 152 -0.28 1.21 4.68
N ALA A 153 0.78 1.15 5.48
CA ALA A 153 1.62 2.31 5.81
C ALA A 153 2.33 2.83 4.56
N VAL A 154 2.95 1.97 3.74
CA VAL A 154 3.58 2.38 2.48
C VAL A 154 2.56 2.96 1.51
N THR A 155 1.38 2.35 1.38
CA THR A 155 0.35 2.85 0.46
C THR A 155 -0.18 4.22 0.88
N HIS A 156 -0.31 4.45 2.18
CA HIS A 156 -0.86 5.70 2.72
C HIS A 156 0.18 6.82 2.83
N PHE A 157 1.41 6.49 3.26
CA PHE A 157 2.44 7.47 3.59
C PHE A 157 3.58 7.56 2.56
N CYS A 158 3.81 6.54 1.73
CA CYS A 158 4.88 6.54 0.71
C CYS A 158 4.34 6.64 -0.72
N THR A 159 4.11 7.87 -1.16
CA THR A 159 3.62 8.15 -2.52
C THR A 159 4.52 7.48 -3.58
N GLY A 160 3.92 6.64 -4.42
CA GLY A 160 4.61 6.00 -5.55
C GLY A 160 5.56 4.85 -5.20
N ARG A 161 5.63 4.42 -3.93
CA ARG A 161 6.55 3.33 -3.50
C ARG A 161 5.90 1.96 -3.33
N THR A 162 4.57 1.85 -3.46
CA THR A 162 3.84 0.58 -3.30
C THR A 162 4.39 -0.56 -4.16
N GLY A 163 4.77 -0.29 -5.41
CA GLY A 163 5.35 -1.31 -6.31
C GLY A 163 6.70 -1.82 -5.83
N ALA A 164 7.58 -0.92 -5.39
CA ALA A 164 8.90 -1.28 -4.86
C ALA A 164 8.77 -2.07 -3.55
N TRP A 165 7.89 -1.64 -2.65
CA TRP A 165 7.58 -2.37 -1.42
C TRP A 165 7.06 -3.78 -1.71
N THR A 166 6.14 -3.91 -2.66
CA THR A 166 5.59 -5.22 -3.03
C THR A 166 6.70 -6.15 -3.50
N GLN A 167 7.60 -5.70 -4.39
CA GLN A 167 8.73 -6.52 -4.82
C GLN A 167 9.70 -6.86 -3.69
N ALA A 168 10.01 -5.90 -2.82
CA ALA A 168 10.97 -6.07 -1.73
C ALA A 168 10.45 -6.98 -0.61
N SER A 169 9.15 -6.96 -0.33
CA SER A 169 8.54 -7.71 0.79
C SER A 169 8.14 -9.15 0.46
N MET A 170 8.22 -9.56 -0.82
CA MET A 170 7.89 -10.93 -1.26
C MET A 170 9.11 -11.87 -1.34
N ARG A 171 10.31 -11.39 -0.99
CA ARG A 171 11.57 -12.12 -1.10
C ARG A 171 12.21 -12.33 0.28
#